data_AF-A0A0D3AEX1-F1
#
_entry.id   AF-A0A0D3AEX1-F1
#
_cell.length_a   1.000
_cell.length_b   1.000
_cell.length_c   1.000
_cell.angle_alpha   90.00
_cell.angle_beta   90.00
_cell.angle_gamma   90.00
#
_symmetry.space_group_name_H-M   'P 1'
#
loop_
_entity.id
_entity.type
_entity.pdbx_description
1 polymer ?
#
loop_
_entity_poly.entity_id
_entity_poly.type
_entity_poly.pdbx_seq_one_letter_code
_entity_poly.pdbx_strand_id
1 'polypeptide(L)'
;MPFQTLHESLKDSPCKVVYVCRNVKDVLVSRWHFRRKIVRKDLYSNYSLEDTVDEYIKGAYLFGPFKNQVLGYWEESLVNSNPVLFMRYEEMIEKPEAQVMRLADFLDCPFTEEEKQSRTVEKILELCSLSNLSNLEANKIGTSTCGIAHQTFFC
;
A
#
# COMPACT_ATOMS: atom_id res chain seq x y z
N MET A 1 2.61 -5.59 8.42
CA MET A 1 3.33 -6.47 9.38
C MET A 1 4.78 -6.03 9.34
N PRO A 2 5.48 -5.84 10.47
CA PRO A 2 6.89 -5.46 10.45
C PRO A 2 7.74 -6.52 9.71
N PHE A 3 8.81 -6.10 9.04
CA PHE A 3 9.67 -7.05 8.32
C PHE A 3 10.22 -8.16 9.22
N GLN A 4 10.71 -7.82 10.42
CA GLN A 4 11.30 -8.78 11.36
C GLN A 4 10.37 -9.96 11.67
N THR A 5 9.07 -9.71 11.85
CA THR A 5 8.08 -10.77 12.10
C THR A 5 7.79 -11.64 10.88
N LEU A 6 7.94 -11.09 9.68
CA LEU A 6 7.75 -11.82 8.42
C LEU A 6 9.02 -12.60 8.03
N HIS A 7 10.19 -12.03 8.29
CA HIS A 7 11.49 -12.54 7.87
C HIS A 7 11.74 -13.96 8.36
N GLU A 8 11.46 -14.26 9.63
CA GLU A 8 11.66 -15.62 10.18
C GLU A 8 10.84 -16.68 9.44
N SER A 9 9.64 -16.32 8.96
CA SER A 9 8.77 -17.23 8.21
C SER A 9 9.20 -17.37 6.75
N LEU A 10 9.89 -16.38 6.19
CA LEU A 10 10.27 -16.32 4.78
C LEU A 10 11.77 -16.57 4.52
N LYS A 11 12.60 -16.70 5.55
CA LYS A 11 14.07 -16.75 5.43
C LYS A 11 14.60 -17.83 4.46
N ASP A 12 13.93 -18.98 4.39
CA ASP A 12 14.31 -20.10 3.53
C ASP A 12 13.37 -20.22 2.31
N SER A 13 12.52 -19.22 2.08
CA SER A 13 11.52 -19.20 1.01
C SER A 13 12.03 -18.40 -0.19
N PRO A 14 11.73 -18.83 -1.44
CA PRO A 14 11.95 -17.99 -2.62
C PRO A 14 10.93 -16.85 -2.74
N CYS A 15 10.09 -16.62 -1.71
CA CYS A 15 9.03 -15.64 -1.72
C CYS A 15 9.57 -14.22 -1.89
N LYS A 16 8.99 -13.50 -2.86
CA LYS A 16 9.25 -12.09 -3.13
C LYS A 16 8.28 -11.20 -2.37
N VAL A 17 8.80 -10.11 -1.83
CA VAL A 17 8.07 -9.13 -1.05
C VAL A 17 8.10 -7.79 -1.77
N VAL A 18 6.92 -7.23 -2.03
CA VAL A 18 6.81 -5.86 -2.54
C VAL A 18 6.31 -4.99 -1.41
N TYR A 19 7.07 -3.96 -1.04
CA TYR A 19 6.72 -3.00 -0.02
C TYR A 19 6.50 -1.62 -0.61
N VAL A 20 5.33 -1.03 -0.36
CA VAL A 20 4.99 0.33 -0.80
C VAL A 20 5.02 1.28 0.40
N CYS A 21 5.93 2.24 0.35
CA CYS A 21 6.00 3.35 1.30
C CYS A 21 5.28 4.58 0.75
N ARG A 22 4.78 5.44 1.64
CA ARG A 22 4.15 6.72 1.30
C ARG A 22 4.59 7.78 2.30
N ASN A 23 4.61 9.04 1.87
CA ASN A 23 4.86 10.17 2.75
C ASN A 23 3.98 10.10 4.01
N VAL A 24 4.63 10.20 5.18
CA VAL A 24 3.96 10.08 6.48
C VAL A 24 2.80 11.06 6.66
N LYS A 25 2.90 12.28 6.13
CA LYS A 25 1.85 13.29 6.23
C LYS A 25 0.59 12.84 5.49
N ASP A 26 0.76 12.26 4.31
CA ASP A 26 -0.35 11.76 3.50
C ASP A 26 -0.95 10.48 4.10
N VAL A 27 -0.12 9.64 4.71
CA VAL A 27 -0.57 8.45 5.46
C VAL A 27 -1.45 8.87 6.65
N LEU A 28 -1.07 9.90 7.39
CA LEU A 28 -1.84 10.42 8.53
C LEU A 28 -3.23 10.91 8.10
N VAL A 29 -3.28 11.74 7.06
CA VAL A 29 -4.55 12.27 6.52
C VAL A 29 -5.44 11.15 6.00
N SER A 30 -4.87 10.24 5.20
CA SER A 30 -5.60 9.08 4.67
C SER A 30 -6.16 8.20 5.79
N ARG A 31 -5.35 7.92 6.82
CA ARG A 31 -5.76 7.13 7.99
C ARG A 31 -6.88 7.81 8.78
N TRP A 32 -6.77 9.12 9.00
CA TRP A 32 -7.80 9.89 9.70
C TRP A 32 -9.15 9.82 8.96
N HIS A 33 -9.16 10.05 7.65
CA HIS A 33 -10.37 9.90 6.83
C HIS A 33 -10.95 8.49 6.87
N PHE A 34 -10.10 7.47 6.74
CA PHE A 34 -10.53 6.07 6.81
C PHE A 34 -11.14 5.73 8.17
N ARG A 35 -10.49 6.13 9.27
CA ARG A 35 -10.99 5.90 10.64
C ARG A 35 -12.33 6.59 10.87
N ARG A 36 -12.52 7.82 10.39
CA ARG A 36 -13.79 8.55 10.51
C ARG A 36 -14.96 7.85 9.80
N LYS A 37 -14.71 7.05 8.78
CA LYS A 37 -15.75 6.30 8.06
C LYS A 37 -16.08 4.95 8.71
N ILE A 38 -15.10 4.26 9.29
CA ILE A 38 -15.31 2.92 9.89
C ILE A 38 -15.84 2.98 11.34
N VAL A 39 -15.54 4.05 12.06
CA VAL A 39 -15.94 4.18 13.46
C VAL A 39 -17.32 4.80 13.55
N ARG A 40 -18.20 4.24 14.40
CA ARG A 40 -19.55 4.79 14.60
C ARG A 40 -19.46 6.22 15.13
N LYS A 41 -20.27 7.12 14.54
CA LYS A 41 -20.26 8.57 14.82
C LYS A 41 -20.53 8.90 16.29
N ASP A 42 -21.22 8.04 17.02
CA ASP A 42 -21.60 8.21 18.43
C ASP A 42 -20.43 7.96 19.41
N LEU A 43 -19.48 7.10 19.07
CA LEU A 43 -18.35 6.74 19.95
C LEU A 43 -17.12 7.65 19.77
N TYR A 44 -16.99 8.30 18.62
CA TYR A 44 -15.76 9.05 18.23
C TYR A 44 -16.06 10.34 17.46
N SER A 45 -17.21 10.98 17.71
CA SER A 45 -17.56 12.28 17.08
C SER A 45 -16.49 13.36 17.26
N ASN A 46 -15.68 13.26 18.33
CA ASN A 46 -14.64 14.22 18.69
C ASN A 46 -13.23 13.82 18.23
N TYR A 47 -13.08 12.73 17.47
CA TYR A 47 -11.74 12.24 17.07
C TYR A 47 -11.13 13.11 15.97
N SER A 48 -10.10 13.84 16.35
CA SER A 48 -9.45 14.90 15.56
C SER A 48 -8.27 14.35 14.72
N LEU A 49 -7.74 15.21 13.84
CA LEU A 49 -6.52 14.87 13.11
C LEU A 49 -5.33 14.86 14.08
N GLU A 50 -5.33 15.78 15.04
CA GLU A 50 -4.35 15.91 16.11
C GLU A 50 -4.25 14.62 16.93
N ASP A 51 -5.38 14.00 17.29
CA ASP A 51 -5.40 12.70 17.97
C ASP A 51 -4.71 11.61 17.14
N THR A 52 -4.87 11.65 15.82
CA THR A 52 -4.21 10.71 14.90
C THR A 52 -2.71 10.93 14.84
N VAL A 53 -2.28 12.19 14.82
CA VAL A 53 -0.86 12.55 14.86
C VAL A 53 -0.23 12.08 16.17
N ASP A 54 -0.91 12.33 17.30
CA ASP A 54 -0.46 11.93 18.63
C ASP A 54 -0.29 10.41 18.77
N GLU A 55 -1.30 9.63 18.35
CA GLU A 55 -1.22 8.17 18.32
C GLU A 55 -0.05 7.69 17.45
N TYR A 56 0.17 8.35 16.30
CA TYR A 56 1.22 7.97 15.37
C TYR A 56 2.62 8.25 15.92
N ILE A 57 2.83 9.40 16.53
CA ILE A 57 4.08 9.76 17.22
C ILE A 57 4.36 8.77 18.36
N LYS A 58 3.33 8.41 19.13
CA LYS A 58 3.43 7.40 20.20
C LYS A 58 3.61 5.98 19.67
N GLY A 59 3.43 5.74 18.37
CA GLY A 59 3.44 4.41 17.76
C GLY A 59 2.24 3.54 18.14
N ALA A 60 1.25 4.09 18.82
CA ALA A 60 0.13 3.39 19.44
C ALA A 60 -1.06 3.27 18.47
N TYR A 61 -0.82 2.66 17.31
CA TYR A 61 -1.85 2.48 16.28
C TYR A 61 -1.69 1.13 15.58
N LEU A 62 -2.74 0.68 14.89
CA LEU A 62 -2.73 -0.60 14.18
C LEU A 62 -1.55 -0.68 13.19
N PHE A 63 -0.69 -1.69 13.37
CA PHE A 63 0.56 -1.91 12.65
C PHE A 63 1.67 -0.86 12.87
N GLY A 64 1.57 -0.01 13.89
CA GLY A 64 2.66 0.86 14.32
C GLY A 64 3.76 0.12 15.10
N PRO A 65 4.91 0.77 15.37
CA PRO A 65 5.27 2.12 14.95
C PRO A 65 5.79 2.18 13.49
N PHE A 66 5.58 3.32 12.81
CA PHE A 66 5.92 3.50 11.39
C PHE A 66 7.38 3.24 11.09
N LYS A 67 8.26 3.73 11.96
CA LYS A 67 9.71 3.58 11.83
C LYS A 67 10.09 2.11 11.64
N ASN A 68 9.55 1.22 12.48
CA ASN A 68 9.86 -0.21 12.42
C ASN A 68 9.25 -0.88 11.17
N GLN A 69 8.12 -0.38 10.69
CA GLN A 69 7.56 -0.83 9.41
C GLN A 69 8.49 -0.43 8.26
N VAL A 70 8.73 0.87 8.06
CA VAL A 70 9.41 1.35 6.85
C VAL A 70 10.89 1.04 6.85
N LEU A 71 11.60 1.27 7.95
CA LEU A 71 13.06 1.09 7.97
C LEU A 71 13.45 -0.36 7.75
N GLY A 72 12.72 -1.31 8.34
CA GLY A 72 13.01 -2.73 8.14
C GLY A 72 12.93 -3.12 6.66
N TYR A 73 11.86 -2.76 5.96
CA TYR A 73 11.76 -3.07 4.52
C TYR A 73 12.75 -2.26 3.67
N TRP A 74 13.07 -1.03 4.06
CA TRP A 74 14.04 -0.21 3.36
C TRP A 74 15.45 -0.79 3.44
N GLU A 75 15.94 -1.06 4.66
CA GLU A 75 17.28 -1.63 4.91
C GLU A 75 17.44 -2.97 4.17
N GLU A 76 16.41 -3.80 4.18
CA GLU A 76 16.41 -5.10 3.51
C GLU A 76 16.41 -4.98 1.98
N SER A 77 15.76 -3.95 1.43
CA SER A 77 15.81 -3.70 -0.01
C SER A 77 17.18 -3.25 -0.52
N LEU A 78 18.07 -2.82 0.37
CA LEU A 78 19.46 -2.46 0.03
C LEU A 78 20.39 -3.69 -0.01
N VAL A 79 19.93 -4.84 0.50
CA VAL A 79 20.70 -6.08 0.47
C VAL A 79 20.49 -6.77 -0.87
N ASN A 80 21.54 -6.81 -1.70
CA ASN A 80 21.47 -7.31 -3.09
C ASN A 80 20.99 -8.76 -3.26
N SER A 81 21.01 -9.58 -2.21
CA SER A 81 20.55 -10.97 -2.22
C SER A 81 19.08 -11.14 -1.82
N ASN A 82 18.41 -10.09 -1.35
CA ASN A 82 17.12 -10.23 -0.68
C ASN A 82 15.94 -9.98 -1.62
N PRO A 83 14.84 -10.72 -1.44
CA PRO A 83 13.71 -10.69 -2.35
C PRO A 83 12.74 -9.57 -1.96
N VAL A 84 13.23 -8.34 -1.69
CA VAL A 84 12.39 -7.20 -1.28
C VAL A 84 12.48 -6.05 -2.29
N LEU A 85 11.36 -5.74 -2.95
CA LEU A 85 11.21 -4.53 -3.76
C LEU A 85 10.59 -3.41 -2.94
N PHE A 86 11.39 -2.38 -2.66
CA PHE A 86 10.89 -1.16 -2.03
C PHE A 86 10.45 -0.13 -3.07
N MET A 87 9.17 0.25 -3.01
CA MET A 87 8.54 1.22 -3.91
C MET A 87 7.98 2.40 -3.11
N ARG A 88 7.91 3.56 -3.75
CA ARG A 88 7.29 4.75 -3.18
C ARG A 88 6.01 5.10 -3.93
N TYR A 89 4.95 5.35 -3.18
CA TYR A 89 3.63 5.71 -3.70
C TYR A 89 3.70 6.97 -4.59
N GLU A 90 4.52 7.95 -4.21
CA GLU A 90 4.65 9.18 -5.01
C GLU A 90 5.26 8.89 -6.39
N GLU A 91 6.23 7.98 -6.47
CA GLU A 91 6.85 7.58 -7.73
C GLU A 91 5.90 6.75 -8.60
N MET A 92 5.00 5.98 -7.97
CA MET A 92 3.94 5.25 -8.68
C MET A 92 2.93 6.19 -9.33
N ILE A 93 2.74 7.40 -8.79
CA ILE A 93 1.90 8.43 -9.40
C ILE A 93 2.69 9.22 -10.44
N GLU A 94 3.93 9.60 -10.14
CA GLU A 94 4.75 10.43 -11.02
C GLU A 94 5.19 9.67 -12.28
N LYS A 95 5.55 8.40 -12.14
CA LYS A 95 6.12 7.55 -13.20
C LYS A 95 5.48 6.16 -13.20
N PRO A 96 4.16 6.06 -13.43
CA PRO A 96 3.40 4.82 -13.27
C PRO A 96 3.92 3.68 -14.16
N GLU A 97 4.19 3.95 -15.44
CA GLU A 97 4.70 2.95 -16.39
C GLU A 97 6.05 2.37 -15.94
N ALA A 98 6.98 3.24 -15.53
CA ALA A 98 8.29 2.82 -15.04
C ALA A 98 8.20 1.95 -13.78
N GLN A 99 7.29 2.29 -12.86
CA GLN A 99 7.08 1.50 -11.65
C GLN A 99 6.39 0.16 -11.94
N VAL A 100 5.47 0.09 -12.90
CA VAL A 100 4.86 -1.18 -13.34
C VAL A 100 5.88 -2.09 -14.02
N MET A 101 6.72 -1.56 -14.91
CA MET A 101 7.81 -2.33 -15.52
C MET A 101 8.80 -2.84 -14.47
N ARG A 102 9.23 -1.98 -13.54
CA ARG A 102 10.12 -2.35 -12.43
C ARG A 102 9.51 -3.45 -11.54
N LEU A 103 8.20 -3.39 -11.28
CA LEU A 103 7.49 -4.42 -10.54
C LEU A 103 7.46 -5.75 -11.31
N ALA A 104 7.19 -5.71 -12.62
CA ALA A 104 7.14 -6.88 -13.48
C ALA A 104 8.51 -7.58 -13.58
N ASP A 105 9.58 -6.79 -13.79
CA ASP A 105 10.97 -7.30 -13.78
C ASP A 105 11.28 -7.98 -12.45
N PHE A 106 10.92 -7.34 -11.32
CA PHE A 106 11.13 -7.92 -10.00
C PHE A 106 10.34 -9.21 -9.78
N LEU A 107 9.16 -9.37 -10.40
CA LEU A 107 8.33 -10.57 -10.29
C LEU A 107 8.73 -11.68 -11.29
N ASP A 108 9.85 -11.54 -11.99
CA ASP A 108 10.30 -12.41 -13.09
C ASP A 108 9.29 -12.51 -14.24
N CYS A 109 8.49 -11.46 -14.46
CA CYS A 109 7.57 -11.33 -15.59
C CYS A 109 7.85 -10.07 -16.41
N PRO A 110 9.09 -9.86 -16.90
CA PRO A 110 9.44 -8.66 -17.64
C PRO A 110 8.58 -8.52 -18.90
N PHE A 111 8.14 -7.32 -19.19
CA PHE A 111 7.38 -7.05 -20.42
C PHE A 111 8.25 -7.29 -21.66
N THR A 112 7.70 -7.97 -22.66
CA THR A 112 8.37 -8.10 -23.96
C THR A 112 8.34 -6.78 -24.74
N GLU A 113 9.16 -6.65 -25.77
CA GLU A 113 9.16 -5.46 -26.63
C GLU A 113 7.82 -5.29 -27.35
N GLU A 114 7.17 -6.39 -27.73
CA GLU A 114 5.83 -6.39 -28.31
C GLU A 114 4.78 -5.91 -27.30
N GLU A 115 4.87 -6.30 -26.03
CA GLU A 115 3.94 -5.86 -24.98
C GLU A 115 4.08 -4.37 -24.69
N LYS A 116 5.32 -3.86 -24.67
CA LYS A 116 5.62 -2.43 -24.54
C LYS A 116 5.05 -1.62 -25.72
N GLN A 117 5.13 -2.16 -26.94
CA GLN A 117 4.61 -1.50 -28.14
C GLN A 117 3.08 -1.61 -28.29
N SER A 118 2.47 -2.68 -27.79
CA SER A 118 1.03 -2.99 -27.92
C SER A 118 0.14 -2.30 -26.88
N ARG A 119 0.68 -1.29 -26.19
CA ARG A 119 0.01 -0.51 -25.15
C ARG A 119 -0.48 -1.34 -23.96
N THR A 120 0.19 -2.45 -23.68
CA THR A 120 -0.23 -3.39 -22.64
C THR A 120 -0.06 -2.77 -21.25
N VAL A 121 1.03 -2.01 -21.06
CA VAL A 121 1.30 -1.29 -19.80
C VAL A 121 0.19 -0.27 -19.49
N GLU A 122 -0.24 0.50 -20.49
CA GLU A 122 -1.30 1.50 -20.33
C GLU A 122 -2.64 0.86 -19.99
N LYS A 123 -2.96 -0.29 -20.57
CA LYS A 123 -4.18 -1.06 -20.21
C LYS A 123 -4.14 -1.51 -18.76
N ILE A 124 -3.00 -2.01 -18.28
CA ILE A 124 -2.84 -2.39 -16.86
C ILE A 124 -3.05 -1.16 -15.96
N LEU A 125 -2.44 -0.03 -16.31
CA LEU A 125 -2.61 1.21 -15.55
C LEU A 125 -4.06 1.71 -15.53
N GLU A 126 -4.77 1.61 -16.65
CA GLU A 126 -6.19 1.95 -16.74
C GLU A 126 -7.04 1.02 -15.86
N LEU A 127 -6.82 -0.29 -15.96
CA LEU A 127 -7.53 -1.30 -15.16
C LEU A 127 -7.30 -1.13 -13.66
N CYS A 128 -6.06 -0.81 -13.26
CA CYS A 128 -5.68 -0.61 -11.86
C CYS A 128 -5.83 0.84 -11.38
N SER A 129 -6.34 1.75 -12.22
CA SER A 129 -6.50 3.15 -11.86
C SER A 129 -7.51 3.31 -10.71
N LEU A 130 -7.29 4.31 -9.86
CA LEU A 130 -8.20 4.60 -8.75
C LEU A 130 -9.63 4.84 -9.25
N SER A 131 -9.79 5.56 -10.36
CA SER A 131 -11.10 5.85 -10.96
C SER A 131 -11.80 4.59 -11.47
N ASN A 132 -11.08 3.66 -12.10
CA ASN A 132 -11.68 2.41 -12.53
C ASN A 132 -12.06 1.55 -11.32
N LEU A 133 -11.13 1.33 -10.39
CA LEU A 133 -11.34 0.50 -9.21
C LEU A 133 -12.46 1.03 -8.31
N SER A 134 -12.56 2.34 -8.08
CA SER A 134 -13.64 2.93 -7.28
C SER A 134 -15.02 2.78 -7.93
N ASN A 135 -15.06 2.57 -9.24
CA ASN A 135 -16.30 2.46 -10.00
C ASN A 135 -16.81 1.02 -10.15
N LEU A 136 -16.00 0.01 -9.86
CA LEU A 136 -16.40 -1.39 -9.89
C LEU A 136 -17.51 -1.67 -8.87
N GLU A 137 -18.52 -2.43 -9.28
CA GLU A 137 -19.67 -2.77 -8.44
C GLU A 137 -19.23 -3.50 -7.15
N ALA A 138 -18.24 -4.39 -7.27
CA ALA A 138 -17.65 -5.12 -6.14
C ALA A 138 -17.05 -4.18 -5.06
N ASN A 139 -16.62 -2.97 -5.43
CA ASN A 139 -16.06 -1.98 -4.51
C ASN A 139 -17.11 -0.99 -3.99
N LYS A 140 -18.31 -0.96 -4.58
CA LYS A 140 -19.44 -0.15 -4.14
C LYS A 140 -20.35 -0.90 -3.17
N ILE A 141 -20.48 -2.22 -3.35
CA ILE A 141 -21.43 -3.07 -2.64
C ILE A 141 -20.67 -4.11 -1.80
N GLY A 142 -21.18 -4.41 -0.61
CA GLY A 142 -20.67 -5.46 0.25
C GLY A 142 -19.76 -4.98 1.38
N THR A 143 -19.26 -5.94 2.15
CA THR A 143 -18.42 -5.72 3.33
C THR A 143 -17.25 -6.70 3.33
N SER A 144 -16.09 -6.24 3.80
CA SER A 144 -14.93 -7.10 4.01
C SER A 144 -15.20 -8.13 5.12
N THR A 145 -14.29 -9.11 5.27
CA THR A 145 -14.32 -10.10 6.34
C THR A 145 -14.29 -9.50 7.74
N CYS A 146 -13.82 -8.26 7.90
CA CYS A 146 -13.85 -7.50 9.14
C CYS A 146 -15.05 -6.54 9.27
N GLY A 147 -16.05 -6.66 8.39
CA GLY A 147 -17.30 -5.89 8.46
C GLY A 147 -17.18 -4.44 7.95
N ILE A 148 -16.12 -4.10 7.22
CA ILE A 148 -15.93 -2.75 6.66
C ILE A 148 -16.56 -2.68 5.27
N ALA A 149 -17.47 -1.74 5.05
CA ALA A 149 -18.08 -1.53 3.74
C ALA A 149 -17.01 -1.22 2.68
N HIS A 150 -17.05 -1.88 1.52
CA HIS A 150 -15.99 -1.77 0.51
C HIS A 150 -15.74 -0.34 0.02
N GLN A 151 -16.79 0.47 -0.13
CA GLN A 151 -16.69 1.88 -0.52
C GLN A 151 -15.83 2.73 0.43
N THR A 152 -15.60 2.25 1.66
CA THR A 152 -14.76 2.94 2.66
C THR A 152 -13.29 2.96 2.25
N PHE A 153 -12.84 2.05 1.38
CA PHE A 153 -11.45 2.01 0.92
C PHE A 153 -11.16 3.01 -0.22
N PHE A 154 -12.19 3.59 -0.84
CA PHE A 154 -12.08 4.50 -1.99
C PHE A 154 -12.50 5.94 -1.63
N CYS A 155 -11.99 6.44 -0.51
CA CYS A 155 -12.33 7.75 0.04
C CYS A 155 -11.87 8.94 -0.78
#